data_AF-A0A4R5FJJ5-F1
#
_entry.id   AF-A0A4R5FJJ5-F1
#
_cell.length_a   1.000
_cell.length_b   1.000
_cell.length_c   1.000
_cell.angle_alpha   90.00
_cell.angle_beta   90.00
_cell.angle_gamma   90.00
#
_symmetry.space_group_name_H-M   'P 1'
#
loop_
_entity.id
_entity.type
_entity.pdbx_description
1 polymer ?
#
loop_
_entity_poly.entity_id
_entity_poly.type
_entity_poly.pdbx_seq_one_letter_code
_entity_poly.pdbx_strand_id
1 'polypeptide(L)'
;MRNSKILNIVGFFIFIFIFSNQKINAQKIDTDSLLTVIIKDMQHEKNYTKNIQRALMAKKIAPNYLDYYLILGRNHDLLKNKDSASYYYNYYIKKTNSNEDAFNYLINIELEKENYLEADKTIDQAIQMHPENRDFQKKKIVVYQLQKETKKEYNYVQSLHVRYPNDPEIKQSLFLIESKIKSDRLGFNYSYTTFNRNGYGPWHLGSIQYIRERGWGSLIGRINYANRLSSGKSIAEGKQFEAESYFFTGKNNYSYASIAYSQDVVFPKLRVGYSFYQNFKKGWEADLGFRYIKSENTETKTIVLGVGKYIGSYWINFRSYLQNNDKDYHPSFSLTTRYYFDTKYDYISLVAGYGTSPDERTTIGQFEQRVSLDSYRIGAGYYKLFNNHYLTGIQATFNNQEYVPNLKQNELEISLMLQYKF
;
A
#
# COMPACT_ATOMS: atom_id res chain seq x y z
N MET A 1 -23.20 -33.02 103.99
CA MET A 1 -22.00 -32.80 104.82
C MET A 1 -20.76 -32.75 103.92
N ARG A 2 -20.02 -31.64 104.00
CA ARG A 2 -18.56 -31.50 103.82
C ARG A 2 -17.93 -31.61 102.40
N ASN A 3 -17.57 -30.41 101.90
CA ASN A 3 -16.35 -30.00 101.16
C ASN A 3 -15.96 -30.58 99.78
N SER A 4 -15.85 -29.69 98.78
CA SER A 4 -14.56 -29.16 98.24
C SER A 4 -14.88 -28.19 97.07
N LYS A 5 -14.60 -26.88 97.19
CA LYS A 5 -13.35 -26.12 97.00
C LYS A 5 -13.11 -25.65 95.54
N ILE A 6 -13.14 -24.31 95.41
CA ILE A 6 -12.12 -23.46 94.78
C ILE A 6 -11.76 -23.78 93.33
N LEU A 7 -12.39 -23.06 92.40
CA LEU A 7 -11.74 -22.49 91.20
C LEU A 7 -12.70 -21.47 90.61
N ASN A 8 -12.26 -20.21 90.44
CA ASN A 8 -12.79 -19.16 89.54
C ASN A 8 -12.63 -17.74 90.12
N ILE A 9 -11.42 -17.39 90.57
CA ILE A 9 -11.00 -16.00 90.83
C ILE A 9 -9.70 -15.71 90.05
N VAL A 10 -9.65 -16.11 88.78
CA VAL A 10 -8.55 -15.76 87.85
C VAL A 10 -9.10 -15.21 86.51
N GLY A 11 -10.42 -15.18 86.31
CA GLY A 11 -11.03 -14.89 85.01
C GLY A 11 -11.37 -13.42 84.69
N PHE A 12 -11.14 -12.44 85.59
CA PHE A 12 -11.73 -11.10 85.41
C PHE A 12 -10.76 -9.91 85.46
N PHE A 13 -9.44 -10.13 85.54
CA PHE A 13 -8.45 -9.03 85.52
C PHE A 13 -7.50 -9.02 84.31
N ILE A 14 -7.71 -9.89 83.32
CA ILE A 14 -6.94 -9.91 82.04
C ILE A 14 -7.83 -9.44 80.87
N PHE A 15 -8.67 -8.42 81.11
CA PHE A 15 -9.51 -7.84 80.04
C PHE A 15 -9.30 -6.33 79.84
N ILE A 16 -8.39 -5.68 80.58
CA ILE A 16 -8.17 -4.22 80.51
C ILE A 16 -6.66 -3.88 80.42
N PHE A 17 -5.88 -4.67 79.67
CA PHE A 17 -4.49 -4.31 79.37
C PHE A 17 -4.03 -4.60 77.92
N ILE A 18 -4.94 -5.00 77.03
CA ILE A 18 -4.64 -5.27 75.60
C ILE A 18 -5.32 -4.24 74.67
N PHE A 19 -5.78 -3.10 75.22
CA PHE A 19 -6.41 -2.03 74.42
C PHE A 19 -5.52 -0.82 74.11
N SER A 20 -4.21 -0.91 74.33
CA SER A 20 -3.32 0.23 74.11
C SER A 20 -1.97 -0.20 73.55
N ASN A 21 -1.93 -0.74 72.33
CA ASN A 21 -0.76 -0.64 71.43
C ASN A 21 -1.01 -1.28 70.04
N GLN A 22 -2.14 -0.97 69.39
CA GLN A 22 -2.16 -1.08 67.93
C GLN A 22 -1.67 0.25 67.35
N LYS A 23 -0.35 0.40 67.26
CA LYS A 23 0.22 1.23 66.19
C LYS A 23 -0.22 0.55 64.89
N ILE A 24 -1.26 1.11 64.27
CA ILE A 24 -1.56 0.88 62.86
C ILE A 24 -0.29 1.34 62.14
N ASN A 25 0.58 0.38 61.81
CA ASN A 25 1.55 0.56 60.75
C ASN A 25 0.69 0.79 59.51
N ALA A 26 0.49 2.06 59.16
CA ALA A 26 0.19 2.41 57.79
C ALA A 26 1.26 1.70 56.96
N GLN A 27 0.89 0.63 56.26
CA GLN A 27 1.72 0.09 55.19
C GLN A 27 1.95 1.28 54.28
N LYS A 28 3.16 1.83 54.34
CA LYS A 28 3.66 2.78 53.38
C LYS A 28 3.53 2.02 52.07
N ILE A 29 2.48 2.32 51.30
CA ILE A 29 2.26 1.68 50.02
C ILE A 29 3.51 2.00 49.24
N ASP A 30 4.34 0.99 49.06
CA ASP A 30 5.47 1.08 48.16
C ASP A 30 4.85 1.29 46.78
N THR A 31 4.96 2.52 46.30
CA THR A 31 4.27 2.98 45.10
C THR A 31 4.69 2.16 43.88
N ASP A 32 5.95 1.71 43.86
CA ASP A 32 6.47 0.88 42.77
C ASP A 32 5.94 -0.55 42.85
N SER A 33 5.73 -1.07 44.07
CA SER A 33 5.07 -2.36 44.30
C SER A 33 3.61 -2.33 43.81
N LEU A 34 2.85 -1.26 44.09
CA LEU A 34 1.46 -1.17 43.66
C LEU A 34 1.31 -0.99 42.14
N LEU A 35 2.19 -0.23 41.49
CA LEU A 35 2.22 -0.10 40.03
C LEU A 35 2.47 -1.48 39.38
N THR A 36 3.43 -2.24 39.91
CA THR A 36 3.73 -3.60 39.45
C THR A 36 2.53 -4.54 39.59
N VAL A 37 1.80 -4.46 40.71
CA VAL A 37 0.57 -5.24 40.92
C VAL A 37 -0.48 -4.90 39.88
N ILE A 38 -0.68 -3.62 39.57
CA ILE A 38 -1.65 -3.19 38.55
C ILE A 38 -1.24 -3.72 37.17
N ILE A 39 0.03 -3.59 36.79
CA ILE A 39 0.52 -4.05 35.48
C ILE A 39 0.35 -5.56 35.32
N LYS A 40 0.71 -6.35 36.33
CA LYS A 40 0.51 -7.82 36.31
C LYS A 40 -0.96 -8.19 36.22
N ASP A 41 -1.81 -7.53 37.01
CA ASP A 41 -3.26 -7.76 36.99
C ASP A 41 -3.84 -7.44 35.60
N MET A 42 -3.43 -6.36 34.95
CA MET A 42 -3.84 -6.03 33.57
C MET A 42 -3.46 -7.10 32.54
N GLN A 43 -2.34 -7.80 32.72
CA GLN A 43 -1.86 -8.83 31.80
C GLN A 43 -2.58 -10.17 31.99
N HIS A 44 -2.82 -10.56 33.25
CA HIS A 44 -3.31 -11.90 33.58
C HIS A 44 -4.81 -11.90 33.92
N GLU A 45 -5.20 -11.13 34.92
CA GLU A 45 -6.53 -11.19 35.54
C GLU A 45 -7.54 -10.22 34.89
N LYS A 46 -7.04 -9.15 34.26
CA LYS A 46 -7.81 -8.13 33.53
C LYS A 46 -8.89 -7.44 34.38
N ASN A 47 -8.65 -7.27 35.69
CA ASN A 47 -9.58 -6.60 36.61
C ASN A 47 -9.47 -5.07 36.52
N TYR A 48 -9.74 -4.50 35.35
CA TYR A 48 -9.49 -3.08 35.06
C TYR A 48 -10.21 -2.12 36.02
N THR A 49 -11.44 -2.43 36.45
CA THR A 49 -12.18 -1.62 37.44
C THR A 49 -11.46 -1.56 38.79
N LYS A 50 -10.93 -2.71 39.26
CA LYS A 50 -10.16 -2.78 40.51
C LYS A 50 -8.83 -2.05 40.38
N ASN A 51 -8.21 -2.14 39.21
CA ASN A 51 -6.96 -1.43 38.91
C ASN A 51 -7.15 0.09 38.87
N ILE A 52 -8.29 0.59 38.37
CA ILE A 52 -8.65 2.01 38.46
C ILE A 52 -8.75 2.44 39.93
N GLN A 53 -9.43 1.67 40.78
CA GLN A 53 -9.53 1.98 42.21
C GLN A 53 -8.15 2.03 42.88
N ARG A 54 -7.30 1.02 42.63
CA ARG A 54 -5.91 0.97 43.12
C ARG A 54 -5.11 2.19 42.66
N ALA A 55 -5.16 2.52 41.37
CA ALA A 55 -4.42 3.63 40.79
C ALA A 55 -4.93 5.01 41.27
N LEU A 56 -6.24 5.17 41.52
CA LEU A 56 -6.80 6.39 42.12
C LEU A 56 -6.31 6.59 43.56
N MET A 57 -6.25 5.53 44.37
CA MET A 57 -5.67 5.59 45.71
C MET A 57 -4.19 5.95 45.66
N ALA A 58 -3.44 5.33 44.75
CA ALA A 58 -2.02 5.57 44.59
C ALA A 58 -1.72 7.01 44.12
N LYS A 59 -2.51 7.53 43.17
CA LYS A 59 -2.49 8.93 42.73
C LYS A 59 -2.74 9.91 43.89
N LYS A 60 -3.59 9.56 44.88
CA LYS A 60 -3.82 10.40 46.06
C LYS A 60 -2.61 10.47 46.98
N ILE A 61 -1.84 9.38 47.06
CA ILE A 61 -0.64 9.28 47.91
C ILE A 61 0.57 9.92 47.22
N ALA A 62 0.73 9.68 45.92
CA ALA A 62 1.84 10.18 45.10
C ALA A 62 1.31 10.92 43.86
N PRO A 63 0.75 12.13 44.02
CA PRO A 63 0.13 12.88 42.91
C PRO A 63 1.12 13.33 41.83
N ASN A 64 2.41 13.39 42.15
CA ASN A 64 3.46 13.72 41.18
C ASN A 64 4.01 12.50 40.44
N TYR A 65 3.59 11.28 40.80
CA TYR A 65 4.05 10.07 40.11
C TYR A 65 3.17 9.78 38.90
N LEU A 66 3.66 10.20 37.74
CA LEU A 66 2.86 10.32 36.52
C LEU A 66 2.43 8.97 35.95
N ASP A 67 3.15 7.89 36.23
CA ASP A 67 2.81 6.55 35.74
C ASP A 67 1.43 6.08 36.19
N TYR A 68 0.93 6.55 37.35
CA TYR A 68 -0.44 6.30 37.76
C TYR A 68 -1.48 6.98 36.87
N TYR A 69 -1.17 8.13 36.27
CA TYR A 69 -2.05 8.77 35.30
C TYR A 69 -2.06 7.99 33.98
N LEU A 70 -0.90 7.53 33.51
CA LEU A 70 -0.82 6.70 32.31
C LEU A 70 -1.60 5.39 32.49
N ILE A 71 -1.43 4.70 33.62
CA ILE A 71 -2.12 3.44 33.89
C ILE A 71 -3.62 3.62 34.13
N LEU A 72 -4.04 4.75 34.71
CA LEU A 72 -5.46 5.12 34.79
C LEU A 72 -6.04 5.27 33.40
N GLY A 73 -5.35 6.02 32.52
CA GLY A 73 -5.72 6.13 31.11
C GLY A 73 -5.88 4.75 30.46
N ARG A 74 -4.89 3.85 30.65
CA ARG A 74 -4.94 2.50 30.07
C ARG A 74 -6.07 1.62 30.58
N ASN A 75 -6.35 1.62 31.87
CA ASN A 75 -7.45 0.82 32.39
C ASN A 75 -8.81 1.38 31.94
N HIS A 76 -8.96 2.70 31.84
CA HIS A 76 -10.17 3.30 31.28
C HIS A 76 -10.35 2.95 29.79
N ASP A 77 -9.27 3.02 29.01
CA ASP A 77 -9.23 2.67 27.59
C ASP A 77 -9.64 1.22 27.34
N LEU A 78 -9.08 0.28 28.13
CA LEU A 78 -9.44 -1.15 28.07
C LEU A 78 -10.90 -1.44 28.46
N LEU A 79 -11.52 -0.56 29.26
CA LEU A 79 -12.95 -0.59 29.57
C LEU A 79 -13.82 0.18 28.57
N LYS A 80 -13.23 0.72 27.49
CA LYS A 80 -13.88 1.59 26.48
C LYS A 80 -14.43 2.91 27.06
N ASN A 81 -13.93 3.34 28.22
CA ASN A 81 -14.25 4.62 28.84
C ASN A 81 -13.40 5.74 28.22
N LYS A 82 -13.69 6.06 26.96
CA LYS A 82 -12.80 6.88 26.11
C LYS A 82 -12.59 8.31 26.63
N ASP A 83 -13.56 8.92 27.29
CA ASP A 83 -13.41 10.30 27.79
C ASP A 83 -12.47 10.37 28.99
N SER A 84 -12.64 9.46 29.95
CA SER A 84 -11.72 9.32 31.08
C SER A 84 -10.31 8.94 30.63
N ALA A 85 -10.20 8.04 29.63
CA ALA A 85 -8.92 7.68 29.05
C ALA A 85 -8.23 8.89 28.39
N SER A 86 -8.92 9.60 27.48
CA SER A 86 -8.40 10.83 26.85
C SER A 86 -7.97 11.86 27.90
N TYR A 87 -8.76 12.06 28.97
CA TYR A 87 -8.41 12.99 30.06
C TYR A 87 -7.06 12.65 30.71
N TYR A 88 -6.87 11.39 31.08
CA TYR A 88 -5.64 10.96 31.76
C TYR A 88 -4.43 10.99 30.83
N TYR A 89 -4.58 10.60 29.56
CA TYR A 89 -3.48 10.70 28.59
C TYR A 89 -3.09 12.15 28.31
N ASN A 90 -4.06 13.05 28.11
CA ASN A 90 -3.78 14.48 27.93
C ASN A 90 -3.04 15.06 29.14
N TYR A 91 -3.46 14.71 30.35
CA TYR A 91 -2.77 15.15 31.57
C TYR A 91 -1.33 14.64 31.62
N TYR A 92 -1.11 13.35 31.31
CA TYR A 92 0.21 12.73 31.32
C TYR A 92 1.14 13.37 30.28
N ILE A 93 0.67 13.53 29.05
CA ILE A 93 1.41 14.14 27.93
C ILE A 93 1.85 15.55 28.33
N LYS A 94 0.91 16.40 28.79
CA LYS A 94 1.21 17.78 29.22
C LYS A 94 2.31 17.89 30.28
N LYS A 95 2.55 16.82 31.05
CA LYS A 95 3.54 16.80 32.14
C LYS A 95 4.89 16.19 31.74
N THR A 96 4.93 15.24 30.81
CA THR A 96 6.18 14.53 30.48
C THR A 96 6.61 14.58 29.03
N ASN A 97 5.72 14.84 28.06
CA ASN A 97 5.98 14.93 26.61
C ASN A 97 6.94 13.87 25.97
N SER A 98 7.47 12.90 26.73
CA SER A 98 8.58 12.02 26.37
C SER A 98 8.15 10.58 26.15
N ASN A 99 6.88 10.26 26.45
CA ASN A 99 6.37 8.91 26.35
C ASN A 99 5.54 8.75 25.07
N GLU A 100 6.10 8.03 24.11
CA GLU A 100 5.47 7.76 22.83
C GLU A 100 4.16 6.96 22.97
N ASP A 101 4.08 6.06 23.95
CA ASP A 101 2.89 5.24 24.16
C ASP A 101 1.68 6.11 24.51
N ALA A 102 1.86 7.11 25.36
CA ALA A 102 0.78 8.02 25.75
C ALA A 102 0.20 8.76 24.52
N PHE A 103 1.07 9.25 23.63
CA PHE A 103 0.64 9.83 22.36
C PHE A 103 -0.08 8.81 21.49
N ASN A 104 0.48 7.61 21.32
CA ASN A 104 -0.14 6.55 20.52
C ASN A 104 -1.55 6.20 21.01
N TYR A 105 -1.74 6.07 22.32
CA TYR A 105 -3.05 5.77 22.90
C TYR A 105 -4.04 6.91 22.68
N LEU A 106 -3.65 8.15 22.94
CA LEU A 106 -4.52 9.31 22.72
C LEU A 106 -4.92 9.45 21.24
N ILE A 107 -3.95 9.34 20.32
CA ILE A 107 -4.21 9.40 18.87
C ILE A 107 -5.21 8.31 18.47
N ASN A 108 -5.01 7.08 18.94
CA ASN A 108 -5.93 5.97 18.61
C ASN A 108 -7.33 6.25 19.13
N ILE A 109 -7.49 6.75 20.36
CA ILE A 109 -8.79 7.12 20.90
C ILE A 109 -9.46 8.20 20.05
N GLU A 110 -8.76 9.28 19.72
CA GLU A 110 -9.33 10.37 18.92
C GLU A 110 -9.69 9.91 17.50
N LEU A 111 -8.90 9.02 16.90
CA LEU A 111 -9.24 8.37 15.62
C LEU A 111 -10.51 7.51 15.73
N GLU A 112 -10.64 6.71 16.78
CA GLU A 112 -11.83 5.89 17.00
C GLU A 112 -13.08 6.70 17.37
N LYS A 113 -12.91 7.91 17.89
CA LYS A 113 -14.00 8.89 18.10
C LYS A 113 -14.33 9.68 16.83
N GLU A 114 -13.59 9.46 15.75
CA GLU A 114 -13.64 10.28 14.51
C GLU A 114 -13.30 11.76 14.73
N ASN A 115 -12.64 12.09 15.86
CA ASN A 115 -12.16 13.43 16.19
C ASN A 115 -10.84 13.73 15.44
N TYR A 116 -10.89 13.71 14.11
CA TYR A 116 -9.68 13.81 13.29
C TYR A 116 -8.89 15.10 13.51
N LEU A 117 -9.56 16.20 13.86
CA LEU A 117 -8.88 17.46 14.19
C LEU A 117 -8.02 17.34 15.45
N GLU A 118 -8.50 16.65 16.47
CA GLU A 118 -7.75 16.49 17.72
C GLU A 118 -6.65 15.42 17.59
N ALA A 119 -6.93 14.36 16.82
CA ALA A 119 -5.89 13.42 16.40
C ALA A 119 -4.77 14.14 15.63
N ASP A 120 -5.10 15.05 14.71
CA ASP A 120 -4.12 15.81 13.91
C ASP A 120 -3.19 16.66 14.80
N LYS A 121 -3.77 17.40 15.76
CA LYS A 121 -3.01 18.19 16.74
C LYS A 121 -2.12 17.33 17.63
N THR A 122 -2.66 16.21 18.12
CA THR A 122 -1.90 15.28 18.98
C THR A 122 -0.73 14.67 18.20
N ILE A 123 -0.93 14.34 16.92
CA ILE A 123 0.16 13.86 16.04
C ILE A 123 1.20 14.95 15.80
N ASP A 124 0.80 16.21 15.60
CA ASP A 124 1.76 17.32 15.45
C ASP A 124 2.63 17.49 16.71
N GLN A 125 2.02 17.40 17.89
CA GLN A 125 2.77 17.40 19.15
C GLN A 125 3.70 16.19 19.26
N ALA A 126 3.23 15.00 18.89
CA ALA A 126 4.03 13.79 18.93
C ALA A 126 5.23 13.87 17.96
N ILE A 127 5.05 14.40 16.75
CA ILE A 127 6.14 14.61 15.77
C ILE A 127 7.12 15.67 16.28
N GLN A 128 6.64 16.72 16.94
CA GLN A 128 7.51 17.76 17.50
C GLN A 128 8.41 17.20 18.62
N MET A 129 7.87 16.34 19.48
CA MET A 129 8.59 15.77 20.62
C MET A 129 9.43 14.54 20.27
N HIS A 130 8.99 13.77 19.26
CA HIS A 130 9.61 12.52 18.79
C HIS A 130 9.83 12.57 17.26
N PRO A 131 10.65 13.51 16.75
CA PRO A 131 10.81 13.74 15.30
C PRO A 131 11.39 12.56 14.52
N GLU A 132 12.13 11.67 15.19
CA GLU A 132 12.72 10.44 14.66
C GLU A 132 11.70 9.31 14.52
N ASN A 133 10.59 9.35 15.27
CA ASN A 133 9.60 8.30 15.25
C ASN A 133 8.76 8.36 13.96
N ARG A 134 9.03 7.42 13.06
CA ARG A 134 8.37 7.35 11.75
C ARG A 134 6.90 6.95 11.84
N ASP A 135 6.46 6.32 12.92
CA ASP A 135 5.07 5.87 13.05
C ASP A 135 4.11 7.06 13.27
N PHE A 136 4.53 8.13 13.97
CA PHE A 136 3.73 9.36 14.03
C PHE A 136 3.60 10.02 12.66
N GLN A 137 4.68 10.01 11.86
CA GLN A 137 4.61 10.53 10.50
C GLN A 137 3.64 9.72 9.63
N LYS A 138 3.60 8.39 9.78
CA LYS A 138 2.61 7.53 9.10
C LYS A 138 1.19 7.81 9.57
N LYS A 139 0.97 8.01 10.87
CA LYS A 139 -0.34 8.39 11.41
C LYS A 139 -0.82 9.73 10.85
N LYS A 140 0.08 10.70 10.65
CA LYS A 140 -0.25 11.99 10.02
C LYS A 140 -0.80 11.81 8.60
N ILE A 141 -0.17 10.97 7.78
CA ILE A 141 -0.66 10.60 6.45
C ILE A 141 -2.07 9.99 6.55
N VAL A 142 -2.26 9.04 7.47
CA VAL A 142 -3.57 8.39 7.67
C VAL A 142 -4.66 9.37 8.10
N VAL A 143 -4.35 10.33 8.98
CA VAL A 143 -5.30 11.39 9.38
C VAL A 143 -5.71 12.24 8.19
N TYR A 144 -4.77 12.69 7.36
CA TYR A 144 -5.11 13.45 6.16
C TYR A 144 -5.97 12.65 5.17
N GLN A 145 -5.73 11.34 5.05
CA GLN A 145 -6.57 10.45 4.24
C GLN A 145 -8.00 10.37 4.79
N LEU A 146 -8.16 10.20 6.11
CA LEU A 146 -9.46 10.13 6.77
C LEU A 146 -10.23 11.45 6.65
N GLN A 147 -9.53 12.59 6.74
CA GLN A 147 -10.09 13.93 6.52
C GLN A 147 -10.40 14.23 5.05
N LYS A 148 -9.96 13.38 4.11
CA LYS A 148 -10.03 13.59 2.65
C LYS A 148 -9.29 14.86 2.20
N GLU A 149 -8.24 15.23 2.92
CA GLU A 149 -7.43 16.44 2.70
C GLU A 149 -6.27 16.15 1.74
N THR A 150 -6.58 15.77 0.50
CA THR A 150 -5.59 15.30 -0.50
C THR A 150 -4.43 16.28 -0.71
N LYS A 151 -4.70 17.60 -0.65
CA LYS A 151 -3.65 18.63 -0.81
C LYS A 151 -2.67 18.65 0.38
N LYS A 152 -3.19 18.52 1.61
CA LYS A 152 -2.34 18.45 2.82
C LYS A 152 -1.55 17.15 2.82
N GLU A 153 -2.18 16.03 2.47
CA GLU A 153 -1.52 14.73 2.30
C GLU A 153 -0.37 14.82 1.30
N TYR A 154 -0.61 15.34 0.10
CA TYR A 154 0.41 15.47 -0.94
C TYR A 154 1.62 16.30 -0.47
N ASN A 155 1.37 17.51 0.05
CA ASN A 155 2.44 18.40 0.50
C ASN A 155 3.26 17.75 1.63
N TYR A 156 2.59 17.06 2.55
CA TYR A 156 3.26 16.39 3.66
C TYR A 156 4.10 15.19 3.20
N VAL A 157 3.55 14.32 2.35
CA VAL A 157 4.28 13.18 1.78
C VAL A 157 5.46 13.66 0.93
N GLN A 158 5.30 14.75 0.18
CA GLN A 158 6.40 15.37 -0.57
C GLN A 158 7.51 15.86 0.36
N SER A 159 7.17 16.51 1.47
CA SER A 159 8.16 16.94 2.47
C SER A 159 8.91 15.76 3.11
N LEU A 160 8.21 14.65 3.37
CA LEU A 160 8.83 13.41 3.85
C LEU A 160 9.73 12.79 2.79
N HIS A 161 9.36 12.88 1.52
CA HIS A 161 10.17 12.36 0.43
C HIS A 161 11.49 13.12 0.30
N VAL A 162 11.48 14.45 0.49
CA VAL A 162 12.71 15.26 0.51
C VAL A 162 13.61 14.85 1.68
N ARG A 163 13.04 14.58 2.86
CA ARG A 163 13.80 14.18 4.06
C ARG A 163 14.30 12.73 3.99
N TYR A 164 13.53 11.83 3.38
CA TYR A 164 13.79 10.40 3.30
C TYR A 164 13.67 9.91 1.85
N PRO A 165 14.56 10.33 0.94
CA PRO A 165 14.41 10.09 -0.50
C PRO A 165 14.46 8.61 -0.88
N ASN A 166 15.14 7.79 -0.08
CA ASN A 166 15.31 6.36 -0.32
C ASN A 166 14.30 5.47 0.44
N ASP A 167 13.36 6.07 1.18
CA ASP A 167 12.36 5.32 1.94
C ASP A 167 11.30 4.74 0.99
N PRO A 168 11.19 3.41 0.89
CA PRO A 168 10.32 2.77 -0.08
C PRO A 168 8.83 2.95 0.25
N GLU A 169 8.46 3.10 1.52
CA GLU A 169 7.06 3.36 1.91
C GLU A 169 6.65 4.80 1.54
N ILE A 170 7.55 5.76 1.71
CA ILE A 170 7.29 7.16 1.32
C ILE A 170 7.22 7.30 -0.21
N LYS A 171 8.11 6.63 -0.95
CA LYS A 171 8.06 6.60 -2.42
C LYS A 171 6.75 6.00 -2.94
N GLN A 172 6.34 4.84 -2.41
CA GLN A 172 5.07 4.22 -2.77
C GLN A 172 3.88 5.14 -2.41
N SER A 173 3.91 5.76 -1.23
CA SER A 173 2.88 6.70 -0.78
C SER A 173 2.79 7.93 -1.69
N LEU A 174 3.93 8.49 -2.11
CA LEU A 174 4.02 9.62 -3.04
C LEU A 174 3.40 9.27 -4.39
N PHE A 175 3.74 8.11 -4.94
CA PHE A 175 3.16 7.62 -6.20
C PHE A 175 1.63 7.47 -6.11
N LEU A 176 1.12 6.91 -5.00
CA LEU A 176 -0.31 6.72 -4.79
C LEU A 176 -1.07 8.06 -4.67
N ILE A 177 -0.54 9.03 -3.90
CA ILE A 177 -1.19 10.33 -3.74
C ILE A 177 -1.13 11.15 -5.03
N GLU A 178 -0.03 11.10 -5.77
CA GLU A 178 0.08 11.76 -7.08
C GLU A 178 -0.89 11.18 -8.12
N SER A 179 -1.32 9.93 -7.94
CA SER A 179 -2.32 9.28 -8.80
C SER A 179 -3.77 9.66 -8.44
N LYS A 180 -3.98 10.31 -7.29
CA LYS A 180 -5.27 10.89 -6.88
C LYS A 180 -5.43 12.35 -7.32
N ILE A 181 -4.36 12.99 -7.77
CA ILE A 181 -4.38 14.38 -8.25
C ILE A 181 -5.08 14.44 -9.61
N LYS A 182 -5.94 15.45 -9.78
CA LYS A 182 -6.65 15.64 -11.04
C LYS A 182 -5.66 15.96 -12.16
N SER A 183 -5.73 15.19 -13.24
CA SER A 183 -4.96 15.43 -14.47
C SER A 183 -5.77 14.96 -15.67
N ASP A 184 -5.74 15.72 -16.75
CA ASP A 184 -6.26 15.28 -18.05
C ASP A 184 -5.09 15.26 -19.05
N ARG A 185 -5.01 14.21 -19.88
CA ARG A 185 -3.93 14.07 -20.87
C ARG A 185 -4.47 13.54 -22.20
N LEU A 186 -4.01 14.12 -23.30
CA LEU A 186 -4.15 13.56 -24.64
C LEU A 186 -2.81 12.93 -25.04
N GLY A 187 -2.82 11.68 -25.52
CA GLY A 187 -1.61 10.93 -25.84
C GLY A 187 -1.62 10.32 -27.23
N PHE A 188 -0.44 10.28 -27.85
CA PHE A 188 -0.14 9.63 -29.11
C PHE A 188 1.00 8.65 -28.87
N ASN A 189 0.85 7.42 -29.37
CA ASN A 189 1.89 6.41 -29.34
C ASN A 189 2.10 5.86 -30.75
N TYR A 190 3.33 5.53 -31.09
CA TYR A 190 3.66 4.88 -32.35
C TYR A 190 4.76 3.85 -32.16
N SER A 191 4.52 2.63 -32.60
CA SER A 191 5.49 1.54 -32.59
C SER A 191 5.80 1.08 -34.01
N TYR A 192 7.09 0.93 -34.30
CA TYR A 192 7.60 0.41 -35.55
C TYR A 192 8.42 -0.85 -35.27
N THR A 193 8.00 -1.99 -35.80
CA THR A 193 8.65 -3.29 -35.59
C THR A 193 9.22 -3.82 -36.89
N THR A 194 10.52 -4.15 -36.87
CA THR A 194 11.25 -4.75 -37.98
C THR A 194 11.60 -6.19 -37.67
N PHE A 195 11.86 -6.98 -38.72
CA PHE A 195 12.15 -8.40 -38.61
C PHE A 195 13.36 -8.75 -39.46
N ASN A 196 14.17 -9.70 -39.00
CA ASN A 196 15.25 -10.27 -39.83
C ASN A 196 14.75 -11.31 -40.85
N ARG A 197 13.48 -11.71 -40.80
CA ARG A 197 12.89 -12.68 -41.71
C ARG A 197 12.54 -12.03 -43.05
N ASN A 198 13.08 -12.59 -44.13
CA ASN A 198 12.85 -12.10 -45.49
C ASN A 198 11.37 -11.98 -45.81
N GLY A 199 10.98 -10.82 -46.35
CA GLY A 199 9.61 -10.54 -46.76
C GLY A 199 8.62 -10.34 -45.61
N TYR A 200 9.04 -10.29 -44.35
CA TYR A 200 8.12 -10.09 -43.22
C TYR A 200 8.27 -8.73 -42.56
N GLY A 201 7.14 -8.05 -42.34
CA GLY A 201 7.10 -6.70 -41.82
C GLY A 201 7.48 -5.63 -42.85
N PRO A 202 7.71 -4.38 -42.39
CA PRO A 202 7.59 -3.95 -40.99
C PRO A 202 6.13 -3.99 -40.48
N TRP A 203 5.98 -3.86 -39.17
CA TRP A 203 4.68 -3.61 -38.55
C TRP A 203 4.61 -2.20 -37.99
N HIS A 204 3.41 -1.63 -38.09
CA HIS A 204 3.08 -0.32 -37.57
C HIS A 204 1.92 -0.45 -36.59
N LEU A 205 2.04 0.18 -35.42
CA LEU A 205 0.96 0.35 -34.46
C LEU A 205 0.91 1.81 -34.03
N GLY A 206 -0.16 2.51 -34.37
CA GLY A 206 -0.43 3.86 -33.90
C GLY A 206 -1.59 3.87 -32.90
N SER A 207 -1.50 4.70 -31.87
CA SER A 207 -2.56 4.83 -30.87
C SER A 207 -2.81 6.28 -30.49
N ILE A 208 -4.09 6.66 -30.37
CA ILE A 208 -4.53 7.91 -29.74
C ILE A 208 -5.26 7.54 -28.45
N GLN A 209 -4.95 8.23 -27.36
CA GLN A 209 -5.58 7.98 -26.07
C GLN A 209 -5.92 9.27 -25.32
N TYR A 210 -7.00 9.22 -24.56
CA TYR A 210 -7.34 10.22 -23.57
C TYR A 210 -7.27 9.60 -22.17
N ILE A 211 -6.52 10.23 -21.26
CA ILE A 211 -6.30 9.77 -19.89
C ILE A 211 -6.88 10.80 -18.92
N ARG A 212 -7.75 10.35 -18.03
CA ARG A 212 -8.43 11.17 -17.03
C ARG A 212 -8.16 10.63 -15.63
N GLU A 213 -7.33 11.32 -14.86
CA GLU A 213 -7.02 11.00 -13.45
C GLU A 213 -7.85 11.86 -12.50
N ARG A 214 -8.44 11.24 -11.48
CA ARG A 214 -9.28 11.87 -10.45
C ARG A 214 -9.01 11.18 -9.10
N GLY A 215 -9.61 11.69 -8.02
CA GLY A 215 -9.41 11.14 -6.67
C GLY A 215 -9.83 9.66 -6.50
N TRP A 216 -10.70 9.15 -7.37
CA TRP A 216 -11.12 7.74 -7.37
C TRP A 216 -10.19 6.82 -8.17
N GLY A 217 -9.32 7.37 -9.03
CA GLY A 217 -8.51 6.60 -9.97
C GLY A 217 -8.37 7.26 -11.34
N SER A 218 -8.18 6.45 -12.37
CA SER A 218 -8.03 6.90 -13.76
C SER A 218 -8.96 6.16 -14.71
N LEU A 219 -9.46 6.86 -15.74
CA LEU A 219 -10.08 6.28 -16.93
C LEU A 219 -9.24 6.58 -18.16
N ILE A 220 -9.02 5.59 -19.02
CA ILE A 220 -8.26 5.71 -20.26
C ILE A 220 -9.12 5.17 -21.39
N GLY A 221 -9.38 6.00 -22.39
CA GLY A 221 -9.96 5.58 -23.67
C GLY A 221 -8.87 5.59 -24.73
N ARG A 222 -8.76 4.53 -25.55
CA ARG A 222 -7.75 4.41 -26.59
C ARG A 222 -8.34 3.88 -27.89
N ILE A 223 -7.86 4.43 -29.00
CA ILE A 223 -8.07 3.92 -30.35
C ILE A 223 -6.71 3.53 -30.90
N ASN A 224 -6.58 2.27 -31.33
CA ASN A 224 -5.40 1.76 -31.99
C ASN A 224 -5.67 1.55 -33.48
N TYR A 225 -4.64 1.71 -34.30
CA TYR A 225 -4.61 1.30 -35.69
C TYR A 225 -3.33 0.53 -35.95
N ALA A 226 -3.46 -0.69 -36.48
CA ALA A 226 -2.33 -1.52 -36.85
C ALA A 226 -2.29 -1.75 -38.35
N ASN A 227 -1.08 -1.84 -38.92
CA ASN A 227 -0.82 -2.25 -40.29
C ASN A 227 0.38 -3.19 -40.32
N ARG A 228 0.20 -4.38 -40.89
CA ARG A 228 1.22 -5.42 -41.01
C ARG A 228 1.59 -5.59 -42.47
N LEU A 229 2.89 -5.48 -42.77
CA LEU A 229 3.39 -5.65 -44.12
C LEU A 229 4.01 -7.04 -44.32
N SER A 230 3.97 -7.49 -45.57
CA SER A 230 4.76 -8.59 -46.10
C SER A 230 5.23 -8.23 -47.50
N SER A 231 6.53 -8.36 -47.76
CA SER A 231 7.15 -8.01 -49.05
C SER A 231 6.75 -6.62 -49.57
N GLY A 232 6.69 -5.65 -48.66
CA GLY A 232 6.31 -4.26 -48.97
C GLY A 232 4.81 -4.01 -49.18
N LYS A 233 3.94 -5.02 -49.05
CA LYS A 233 2.49 -4.88 -49.21
C LYS A 233 1.78 -5.07 -47.87
N SER A 234 0.73 -4.27 -47.62
CA SER A 234 -0.17 -4.49 -46.48
C SER A 234 -0.87 -5.83 -46.64
N ILE A 235 -0.82 -6.66 -45.60
CA ILE A 235 -1.49 -7.97 -45.54
C ILE A 235 -2.59 -8.03 -44.49
N ALA A 236 -2.55 -7.14 -43.50
CA ALA A 236 -3.58 -7.01 -42.48
C ALA A 236 -3.51 -5.63 -41.86
N GLU A 237 -4.64 -4.93 -41.82
CA GLU A 237 -4.78 -3.65 -41.15
C GLU A 237 -6.13 -3.55 -40.44
N GLY A 238 -6.27 -2.59 -39.54
CA GLY A 238 -7.50 -2.45 -38.78
C GLY A 238 -7.38 -1.59 -37.54
N LYS A 239 -8.50 -1.47 -36.82
CA LYS A 239 -8.66 -0.62 -35.64
C LYS A 239 -9.16 -1.41 -34.43
N GLN A 240 -8.69 -1.02 -33.25
CA GLN A 240 -9.17 -1.56 -31.98
C GLN A 240 -9.54 -0.42 -31.03
N PHE A 241 -10.64 -0.59 -30.31
CA PHE A 241 -11.09 0.33 -29.27
C PHE A 241 -10.82 -0.28 -27.91
N GLU A 242 -10.25 0.49 -27.00
CA GLU A 242 -9.95 0.04 -25.63
C GLU A 242 -10.46 1.04 -24.59
N ALA A 243 -10.94 0.49 -23.48
CA ALA A 243 -11.21 1.24 -22.26
C ALA A 243 -10.48 0.57 -21.09
N GLU A 244 -9.72 1.35 -20.33
CA GLU A 244 -8.92 0.88 -19.20
C GLU A 244 -9.16 1.77 -17.98
N SER A 245 -9.12 1.17 -16.80
CA SER A 245 -9.29 1.89 -15.55
C SER A 245 -8.36 1.34 -14.49
N TYR A 246 -7.78 2.25 -13.70
CA TYR A 246 -7.12 1.95 -12.44
C TYR A 246 -7.89 2.68 -11.36
N PHE A 247 -8.53 1.97 -10.43
CA PHE A 247 -9.39 2.60 -9.42
C PHE A 247 -9.03 2.13 -8.01
N PHE A 248 -9.05 3.08 -7.06
CA PHE A 248 -8.73 2.77 -5.66
C PHE A 248 -9.88 1.99 -5.03
N THR A 249 -9.56 0.86 -4.41
CA THR A 249 -10.52 -0.03 -3.73
C THR A 249 -10.36 -0.03 -2.21
N GLY A 250 -9.33 0.66 -1.71
CA GLY A 250 -9.08 0.82 -0.28
C GLY A 250 -7.94 1.79 -0.03
N LYS A 251 -7.47 1.86 1.22
CA LYS A 251 -6.35 2.74 1.60
C LYS A 251 -5.05 2.36 0.91
N ASN A 252 -4.79 1.05 0.80
CA ASN A 252 -3.55 0.48 0.26
C ASN A 252 -3.80 -0.36 -0.99
N ASN A 253 -5.00 -0.28 -1.58
CA ASN A 253 -5.47 -1.25 -2.55
C ASN A 253 -6.04 -0.52 -3.76
N TYR A 254 -5.79 -1.05 -4.95
CA TYR A 254 -6.38 -0.57 -6.17
C TYR A 254 -6.59 -1.72 -7.15
N SER A 255 -7.45 -1.52 -8.13
CA SER A 255 -7.75 -2.51 -9.14
C SER A 255 -7.52 -1.95 -10.53
N TYR A 256 -7.06 -2.82 -11.43
CA TYR A 256 -7.02 -2.60 -12.87
C TYR A 256 -8.19 -3.32 -13.51
N ALA A 257 -8.88 -2.67 -14.45
CA ALA A 257 -9.86 -3.29 -15.33
C ALA A 257 -9.67 -2.78 -16.75
N SER A 258 -9.88 -3.65 -17.74
CA SER A 258 -9.74 -3.33 -19.15
C SER A 258 -10.70 -4.13 -20.02
N ILE A 259 -11.15 -3.50 -21.09
CA ILE A 259 -11.86 -4.14 -22.19
C ILE A 259 -11.35 -3.58 -23.52
N ALA A 260 -11.12 -4.46 -24.49
CA ALA A 260 -10.74 -4.09 -25.85
C ALA A 260 -11.58 -4.86 -26.87
N TYR A 261 -11.94 -4.22 -27.96
CA TYR A 261 -12.76 -4.80 -29.01
C TYR A 261 -12.29 -4.39 -30.41
N SER A 262 -12.32 -5.34 -31.34
CA SER A 262 -12.01 -5.17 -32.76
C SER A 262 -12.86 -6.11 -33.60
N GLN A 263 -13.23 -5.67 -34.81
CA GLN A 263 -13.76 -6.56 -35.87
C GLN A 263 -12.69 -6.90 -36.91
N ASP A 264 -11.54 -6.24 -36.86
CA ASP A 264 -10.48 -6.42 -37.84
C ASP A 264 -9.50 -7.51 -37.39
N VAL A 265 -9.13 -8.39 -38.34
CA VAL A 265 -8.30 -9.60 -38.12
C VAL A 265 -6.91 -9.33 -37.56
N VAL A 266 -6.44 -8.08 -37.65
CA VAL A 266 -5.13 -7.66 -37.14
C VAL A 266 -5.10 -7.56 -35.61
N PHE A 267 -6.25 -7.69 -34.94
CA PHE A 267 -6.41 -7.68 -33.48
C PHE A 267 -7.32 -8.82 -33.02
N PRO A 268 -7.24 -9.25 -31.74
CA PRO A 268 -8.25 -10.15 -31.16
C PRO A 268 -9.63 -9.47 -31.12
N LYS A 269 -10.69 -10.28 -31.26
CA LYS A 269 -12.09 -9.83 -31.26
C LYS A 269 -12.47 -9.15 -29.94
N LEU A 270 -12.10 -9.77 -28.82
CA LEU A 270 -12.40 -9.26 -27.48
C LEU A 270 -11.22 -9.54 -26.55
N ARG A 271 -10.85 -8.55 -25.74
CA ARG A 271 -9.94 -8.74 -24.61
C ARG A 271 -10.60 -8.18 -23.36
N VAL A 272 -10.53 -8.92 -22.27
CA VAL A 272 -10.98 -8.48 -20.94
C VAL A 272 -9.85 -8.75 -19.97
N GLY A 273 -9.56 -7.80 -19.09
CA GLY A 273 -8.53 -7.97 -18.08
C GLY A 273 -8.90 -7.33 -16.76
N TYR A 274 -8.57 -8.00 -15.67
CA TYR A 274 -8.69 -7.47 -14.32
C TYR A 274 -7.49 -7.89 -13.48
N SER A 275 -6.97 -7.00 -12.64
CA SER A 275 -5.97 -7.34 -11.61
C SER A 275 -6.28 -6.55 -10.34
N PHE A 276 -6.25 -7.20 -9.18
CA PHE A 276 -6.32 -6.55 -7.87
C PHE A 276 -4.90 -6.40 -7.31
N TYR A 277 -4.58 -5.20 -6.83
CA TYR A 277 -3.28 -4.84 -6.28
C TYR A 277 -3.40 -4.53 -4.80
N GLN A 278 -2.48 -5.09 -4.02
CA GLN A 278 -2.34 -4.84 -2.60
C GLN A 278 -0.95 -4.28 -2.32
N ASN A 279 -0.89 -3.07 -1.77
CA ASN A 279 0.33 -2.49 -1.23
C ASN A 279 0.54 -2.95 0.20
N PHE A 280 1.78 -3.30 0.53
CA PHE A 280 2.22 -3.76 1.84
C PHE A 280 3.31 -2.83 2.40
N LYS A 281 3.66 -3.03 3.67
CA LYS A 281 4.75 -2.29 4.32
C LYS A 281 6.08 -2.51 3.58
N LYS A 282 7.04 -1.62 3.82
CA LYS A 282 8.38 -1.62 3.23
C LYS A 282 8.39 -1.58 1.69
N GLY A 283 7.37 -0.93 1.10
CA GLY A 283 7.24 -0.69 -0.34
C GLY A 283 6.99 -1.94 -1.18
N TRP A 284 6.48 -3.02 -0.59
CA TRP A 284 6.06 -4.21 -1.33
C TRP A 284 4.67 -4.02 -1.94
N GLU A 285 4.43 -4.69 -3.05
CA GLU A 285 3.15 -4.76 -3.74
C GLU A 285 2.96 -6.19 -4.27
N ALA A 286 1.74 -6.68 -4.31
CA ALA A 286 1.40 -7.91 -5.03
C ALA A 286 0.15 -7.69 -5.86
N ASP A 287 0.05 -8.39 -6.99
CA ASP A 287 -1.14 -8.39 -7.83
C ASP A 287 -1.59 -9.79 -8.22
N LEU A 288 -2.91 -10.00 -8.21
CA LEU A 288 -3.57 -11.21 -8.67
C LEU A 288 -4.64 -10.80 -9.67
N GLY A 289 -4.66 -11.44 -10.83
CA GLY A 289 -5.57 -11.05 -11.89
C GLY A 289 -5.96 -12.17 -12.84
N PHE A 290 -6.84 -11.81 -13.76
CA PHE A 290 -7.19 -12.64 -14.90
C PHE A 290 -7.10 -11.83 -16.20
N ARG A 291 -6.86 -12.54 -17.30
CA ARG A 291 -7.08 -12.05 -18.67
C ARG A 291 -7.94 -13.05 -19.43
N TYR A 292 -8.72 -12.54 -20.34
CA TYR A 292 -9.46 -13.31 -21.33
C TYR A 292 -9.21 -12.67 -22.70
N ILE A 293 -8.75 -13.47 -23.66
CA ILE A 293 -8.53 -13.06 -25.04
C ILE A 293 -9.32 -13.99 -25.94
N LYS A 294 -10.21 -13.42 -26.74
CA LYS A 294 -10.93 -14.11 -27.80
C LYS A 294 -10.37 -13.69 -29.15
N SER A 295 -9.72 -14.63 -29.81
CA SER A 295 -9.18 -14.48 -31.16
C SER A 295 -10.20 -14.96 -32.20
N GLU A 296 -9.78 -15.17 -33.46
CA GLU A 296 -10.66 -15.67 -34.51
C GLU A 296 -11.15 -17.09 -34.20
N ASN A 297 -10.23 -17.98 -33.82
CA ASN A 297 -10.52 -19.41 -33.66
C ASN A 297 -10.34 -19.92 -32.22
N THR A 298 -9.64 -19.17 -31.36
CA THR A 298 -9.26 -19.64 -30.02
C THR A 298 -9.66 -18.66 -28.94
N GLU A 299 -9.84 -19.19 -27.73
CA GLU A 299 -10.08 -18.42 -26.52
C GLU A 299 -9.00 -18.76 -25.49
N THR A 300 -8.30 -17.75 -24.99
CA THR A 300 -7.25 -17.93 -23.98
C THR A 300 -7.68 -17.31 -22.66
N LYS A 301 -7.56 -18.08 -21.59
CA LYS A 301 -7.78 -17.62 -20.21
C LYS A 301 -6.43 -17.58 -19.51
N THR A 302 -6.12 -16.47 -18.85
CA THR A 302 -4.83 -16.29 -18.18
C THR A 302 -5.03 -15.93 -16.72
N ILE A 303 -4.28 -16.58 -15.83
CA ILE A 303 -4.10 -16.13 -14.45
C ILE A 303 -2.83 -15.27 -14.39
N VAL A 304 -2.93 -14.12 -13.73
CA VAL A 304 -1.82 -13.19 -13.53
C VAL A 304 -1.38 -13.23 -12.08
N LEU A 305 -0.09 -13.42 -11.84
CA LEU A 305 0.55 -13.33 -10.53
C LEU A 305 1.69 -12.32 -10.60
N GLY A 306 1.64 -11.29 -9.77
CA GLY A 306 2.65 -10.23 -9.77
C GLY A 306 3.16 -9.91 -8.38
N VAL A 307 4.43 -9.50 -8.32
CA VAL A 307 5.07 -8.95 -7.13
C VAL A 307 5.88 -7.72 -7.52
N GLY A 308 5.68 -6.64 -6.79
CA GLY A 308 6.35 -5.36 -6.95
C GLY A 308 7.12 -4.96 -5.71
N LYS A 309 8.20 -4.20 -5.88
CA LYS A 309 8.95 -3.64 -4.76
C LYS A 309 9.56 -2.29 -5.13
N TYR A 310 9.41 -1.33 -4.23
CA TYR A 310 10.18 -0.09 -4.23
C TYR A 310 11.50 -0.28 -3.46
N ILE A 311 12.61 0.10 -4.07
CA ILE A 311 13.95 0.13 -3.47
C ILE A 311 14.58 1.48 -3.80
N GLY A 312 14.50 2.43 -2.88
CA GLY A 312 14.85 3.82 -3.16
C GLY A 312 14.06 4.37 -4.36
N SER A 313 14.76 4.90 -5.35
CA SER A 313 14.16 5.38 -6.62
C SER A 313 13.77 4.28 -7.62
N TYR A 314 14.06 3.01 -7.32
CA TYR A 314 13.70 1.90 -8.19
C TYR A 314 12.32 1.35 -7.84
N TRP A 315 11.51 1.09 -8.86
CA TRP A 315 10.37 0.19 -8.79
C TRP A 315 10.69 -1.05 -9.62
N ILE A 316 10.63 -2.22 -9.01
CA ILE A 316 10.90 -3.52 -9.65
C ILE A 316 9.60 -4.31 -9.59
N ASN A 317 9.14 -4.82 -10.72
CA ASN A 317 7.92 -5.60 -10.83
C ASN A 317 8.19 -6.88 -11.63
N PHE A 318 7.86 -8.01 -11.04
CA PHE A 318 7.89 -9.31 -11.69
C PHE A 318 6.45 -9.80 -11.84
N ARG A 319 6.11 -10.28 -13.05
CA ARG A 319 4.82 -10.89 -13.36
C ARG A 319 4.99 -12.24 -14.04
N SER A 320 4.12 -13.16 -13.65
CA SER A 320 3.89 -14.45 -14.28
C SER A 320 2.48 -14.49 -14.83
N TYR A 321 2.34 -15.04 -16.04
CA TYR A 321 1.09 -15.24 -16.74
C TYR A 321 0.96 -16.74 -17.01
N LEU A 322 0.01 -17.39 -16.36
CA LEU A 322 -0.30 -18.80 -16.65
C LEU A 322 -1.46 -18.84 -17.63
N GLN A 323 -1.15 -19.09 -18.90
CA GLN A 323 -2.08 -18.97 -20.02
C GLN A 323 -2.60 -20.36 -20.39
N ASN A 324 -3.91 -20.55 -20.33
CA ASN A 324 -4.58 -21.75 -20.79
C ASN A 324 -5.21 -21.46 -22.16
N ASN A 325 -4.77 -22.21 -23.17
CA ASN A 325 -5.37 -22.24 -24.50
C ASN A 325 -5.78 -23.69 -24.78
N ASP A 326 -7.08 -23.94 -24.88
CA ASP A 326 -7.69 -25.27 -24.96
C ASP A 326 -7.25 -26.24 -23.82
N LYS A 327 -6.34 -27.19 -24.11
CA LYS A 327 -5.86 -28.21 -23.16
C LYS A 327 -4.44 -27.94 -22.65
N ASP A 328 -3.75 -26.98 -23.25
CA ASP A 328 -2.34 -26.72 -22.97
C ASP A 328 -2.14 -25.46 -22.12
N TYR A 329 -1.05 -25.46 -21.34
CA TYR A 329 -0.67 -24.36 -20.46
C TYR A 329 0.67 -23.78 -20.90
N HIS A 330 0.69 -22.47 -21.10
CA HIS A 330 1.87 -21.74 -21.57
C HIS A 330 2.21 -20.60 -20.60
N PRO A 331 3.26 -20.75 -19.78
CA PRO A 331 3.70 -19.69 -18.89
C PRO A 331 4.42 -18.59 -19.68
N SER A 332 4.22 -17.32 -19.30
CA SER A 332 5.10 -16.23 -19.70
C SER A 332 5.46 -15.36 -18.51
N PHE A 333 6.64 -14.73 -18.57
CA PHE A 333 7.21 -13.96 -17.49
C PHE A 333 7.64 -12.58 -17.97
N SER A 334 7.49 -11.58 -17.11
CA SER A 334 7.95 -10.21 -17.36
C SER A 334 8.60 -9.65 -16.09
N LEU A 335 9.81 -9.14 -16.24
CA LEU A 335 10.52 -8.37 -15.23
C LEU A 335 10.67 -6.94 -15.75
N THR A 336 10.04 -5.99 -15.07
CA THR A 336 10.14 -4.56 -15.37
C THR A 336 10.84 -3.87 -14.21
N THR A 337 11.82 -3.02 -14.51
CA THR A 337 12.36 -2.07 -13.53
C THR A 337 12.27 -0.66 -14.07
N ARG A 338 11.87 0.28 -13.21
CA ARG A 338 11.86 1.71 -13.49
C ARG A 338 12.70 2.43 -12.45
N TYR A 339 13.60 3.30 -12.90
CA TYR A 339 14.34 4.21 -12.04
C TYR A 339 13.79 5.62 -12.21
N TYR A 340 13.16 6.17 -11.16
CA TYR A 340 12.58 7.50 -11.15
C TYR A 340 13.56 8.54 -10.62
N PHE A 341 13.78 9.63 -11.37
CA PHE A 341 14.78 10.64 -11.00
C PHE A 341 14.20 12.02 -10.65
N ASP A 342 13.13 12.49 -11.32
CA ASP A 342 12.53 13.80 -11.03
C ASP A 342 11.07 13.66 -10.56
N THR A 343 10.14 13.33 -11.47
CA THR A 343 8.71 13.10 -11.17
C THR A 343 8.31 11.65 -11.43
N LYS A 344 7.06 11.26 -11.13
CA LYS A 344 6.51 9.95 -11.53
C LYS A 344 6.50 9.71 -13.05
N TYR A 345 6.73 10.74 -13.87
CA TYR A 345 6.80 10.65 -15.32
C TYR A 345 8.23 10.62 -15.86
N ASP A 346 9.22 10.85 -15.01
CA ASP A 346 10.64 10.92 -15.37
C ASP A 346 11.36 9.66 -14.93
N TYR A 347 11.56 8.73 -15.86
CA TYR A 347 12.18 7.45 -15.54
C TYR A 347 12.91 6.80 -16.71
N ILE A 348 13.89 5.99 -16.36
CA ILE A 348 14.46 4.96 -17.25
C ILE A 348 13.74 3.65 -16.94
N SER A 349 13.34 2.92 -17.97
CA SER A 349 12.71 1.61 -17.85
C SER A 349 13.61 0.54 -18.48
N LEU A 350 13.78 -0.59 -17.81
CA LEU A 350 14.31 -1.81 -18.39
C LEU A 350 13.26 -2.91 -18.28
N VAL A 351 13.12 -3.70 -19.32
CA VAL A 351 12.17 -4.81 -19.40
C VAL A 351 12.92 -6.05 -19.87
N ALA A 352 12.73 -7.17 -19.19
CA ALA A 352 13.12 -8.49 -19.66
C ALA A 352 11.88 -9.39 -19.63
N GLY A 353 11.77 -10.31 -20.58
CA GLY A 353 10.62 -11.21 -20.62
C GLY A 353 10.90 -12.54 -21.32
N TYR A 354 10.11 -13.53 -20.95
CA TYR A 354 10.07 -14.84 -21.59
C TYR A 354 8.64 -15.16 -22.00
N GLY A 355 8.48 -15.68 -23.21
CA GLY A 355 7.18 -16.08 -23.77
C GLY A 355 6.30 -14.89 -24.14
N THR A 356 5.16 -15.23 -24.74
CA THR A 356 4.17 -14.25 -25.20
C THR A 356 3.28 -13.81 -24.04
N SER A 357 3.25 -12.52 -23.75
CA SER A 357 2.41 -11.95 -22.68
C SER A 357 1.10 -11.42 -23.26
N PRO A 358 -0.05 -11.64 -22.59
CA PRO A 358 -1.35 -11.09 -23.03
C PRO A 358 -1.45 -9.56 -22.88
N ASP A 359 -0.49 -8.93 -22.21
CA ASP A 359 -0.42 -7.49 -21.99
C ASP A 359 0.48 -6.78 -23.04
N GLU A 360 1.16 -7.51 -23.93
CA GLU A 360 1.99 -6.92 -24.99
C GLU A 360 1.16 -6.48 -26.21
N ARG A 361 1.07 -5.17 -26.44
CA ARG A 361 0.15 -4.59 -27.44
C ARG A 361 0.60 -4.78 -28.89
N THR A 362 1.90 -4.68 -29.16
CA THR A 362 2.44 -4.71 -30.52
C THR A 362 2.32 -6.08 -31.16
N THR A 363 2.38 -7.14 -30.35
CA THR A 363 2.26 -8.54 -30.78
C THR A 363 0.86 -9.12 -30.55
N ILE A 364 -0.07 -8.36 -29.95
CA ILE A 364 -1.36 -8.90 -29.47
C ILE A 364 -2.22 -9.54 -30.57
N GLY A 365 -2.17 -9.00 -31.79
CA GLY A 365 -2.88 -9.59 -32.93
C GLY A 365 -2.24 -10.84 -33.50
N GLN A 366 -1.11 -11.29 -32.93
CA GLN A 366 -0.52 -12.60 -33.20
C GLN A 366 -0.52 -13.51 -31.97
N PHE A 367 -1.28 -13.16 -30.94
CA PHE A 367 -1.25 -13.87 -29.68
C PHE A 367 -1.60 -15.36 -29.86
N GLU A 368 -2.62 -15.67 -30.67
CA GLU A 368 -3.02 -17.05 -31.02
C GLU A 368 -1.86 -17.88 -31.60
N GLN A 369 -1.05 -17.30 -32.49
CA GLN A 369 0.07 -18.03 -33.13
C GLN A 369 1.33 -18.09 -32.26
N ARG A 370 1.44 -17.26 -31.22
CA ARG A 370 2.66 -17.08 -30.44
C ARG A 370 2.57 -17.60 -29.01
N VAL A 371 1.37 -17.85 -28.48
CA VAL A 371 1.17 -18.22 -27.07
C VAL A 371 1.91 -19.50 -26.69
N SER A 372 2.03 -20.45 -27.61
CA SER A 372 2.70 -21.73 -27.41
C SER A 372 4.19 -21.73 -27.77
N LEU A 373 4.73 -20.61 -28.25
CA LEU A 373 6.08 -20.52 -28.79
C LEU A 373 7.01 -19.75 -27.85
N ASP A 374 8.28 -20.15 -27.84
CA ASP A 374 9.29 -19.53 -27.00
C ASP A 374 9.68 -18.14 -27.52
N SER A 375 9.87 -17.21 -26.59
CA SER A 375 10.45 -15.92 -26.92
C SER A 375 11.28 -15.35 -25.77
N TYR A 376 12.29 -14.57 -26.12
CA TYR A 376 13.16 -13.88 -25.17
C TYR A 376 13.24 -12.41 -25.55
N ARG A 377 12.81 -11.55 -24.64
CA ARG A 377 12.69 -10.12 -24.87
C ARG A 377 13.56 -9.34 -23.90
N ILE A 378 14.22 -8.32 -24.41
CA ILE A 378 14.87 -7.27 -23.61
C ILE A 378 14.53 -5.91 -24.22
N GLY A 379 14.25 -4.93 -23.37
CA GLY A 379 13.96 -3.57 -23.82
C GLY A 379 14.41 -2.51 -22.83
N ALA A 380 14.69 -1.34 -23.36
CA ALA A 380 15.08 -0.16 -22.59
C ALA A 380 14.30 1.05 -23.08
N GLY A 381 13.87 1.91 -22.16
CA GLY A 381 13.15 3.12 -22.49
C GLY A 381 13.50 4.29 -21.59
N TYR A 382 13.30 5.49 -22.10
CA TYR A 382 13.52 6.76 -21.41
C TYR A 382 12.27 7.63 -21.56
N TYR A 383 11.79 8.15 -20.44
CA TYR A 383 10.59 8.98 -20.36
C TYR A 383 10.88 10.25 -19.57
N LYS A 384 10.37 11.38 -20.05
CA LYS A 384 10.64 12.70 -19.49
C LYS A 384 9.41 13.60 -19.60
N LEU A 385 9.14 14.36 -18.54
CA LEU A 385 8.20 15.47 -18.49
C LEU A 385 8.95 16.79 -18.75
N PHE A 386 8.46 17.56 -19.73
CA PHE A 386 8.94 18.88 -20.08
C PHE A 386 7.87 19.93 -19.80
N ASN A 387 8.29 21.03 -19.15
CA ASN A 387 7.45 22.19 -18.85
C ASN A 387 6.11 21.84 -18.17
N ASN A 388 6.06 20.78 -17.36
CA ASN A 388 4.86 20.25 -16.71
C ASN A 388 3.68 19.87 -17.64
N HIS A 389 3.86 19.93 -18.95
CA HIS A 389 2.80 19.72 -19.94
C HIS A 389 3.12 18.60 -20.93
N TYR A 390 4.37 18.46 -21.38
CA TYR A 390 4.74 17.52 -22.44
C TYR A 390 5.43 16.30 -21.87
N LEU A 391 4.80 15.15 -21.93
CA LEU A 391 5.40 13.87 -21.55
C LEU A 391 5.86 13.19 -22.83
N THR A 392 7.14 12.87 -22.92
CA THR A 392 7.71 12.18 -24.07
C THR A 392 8.37 10.89 -23.64
N GLY A 393 8.39 9.90 -24.53
CA GLY A 393 9.08 8.65 -24.28
C GLY A 393 9.61 8.02 -25.55
N ILE A 394 10.75 7.35 -25.43
CA ILE A 394 11.28 6.44 -26.45
C ILE A 394 11.62 5.11 -25.79
N GLN A 395 11.30 4.01 -26.45
CA GLN A 395 11.63 2.66 -26.00
C GLN A 395 12.10 1.84 -27.19
N ALA A 396 13.20 1.10 -27.02
CA ALA A 396 13.65 0.10 -27.95
C ALA A 396 13.53 -1.29 -27.29
N THR A 397 12.98 -2.24 -28.03
CA THR A 397 12.77 -3.60 -27.56
C THR A 397 13.29 -4.58 -28.61
N PHE A 398 14.16 -5.48 -28.20
CA PHE A 398 14.62 -6.62 -28.99
C PHE A 398 13.89 -7.87 -28.50
N ASN A 399 13.32 -8.64 -29.43
CA ASN A 399 12.65 -9.90 -29.16
C ASN A 399 13.20 -11.00 -30.07
N ASN A 400 13.71 -12.08 -29.49
CA ASN A 400 14.04 -13.31 -30.21
C ASN A 400 12.84 -14.23 -30.10
N GLN A 401 12.04 -14.30 -31.17
CA GLN A 401 10.74 -14.97 -31.20
C GLN A 401 10.81 -16.24 -32.04
N GLU A 402 10.40 -17.36 -31.47
CA GLU A 402 10.07 -18.55 -32.25
C GLU A 402 8.74 -18.33 -32.99
N TYR A 403 8.70 -18.61 -34.29
CA TYR A 403 7.48 -18.45 -35.12
C TYR A 403 6.95 -19.77 -35.66
N VAL A 404 7.75 -20.83 -35.59
CA VAL A 404 7.47 -22.26 -35.80
C VAL A 404 8.47 -22.99 -34.90
N PRO A 405 8.15 -24.18 -34.33
CA PRO A 405 9.10 -24.92 -33.49
C PRO A 405 10.50 -25.03 -34.10
N ASN A 406 11.51 -24.63 -33.33
CA ASN A 406 12.93 -24.53 -33.65
C ASN A 406 13.33 -23.49 -34.71
N LEU A 407 12.41 -22.63 -35.19
CA LEU A 407 12.69 -21.55 -36.13
C LEU A 407 12.41 -20.19 -35.49
N LYS A 408 13.46 -19.38 -35.42
CA LYS A 408 13.44 -18.09 -34.72
C LYS A 408 13.62 -16.91 -35.66
N GLN A 409 13.02 -15.80 -35.30
CA GLN A 409 13.22 -14.50 -35.90
C GLN A 409 13.59 -13.47 -34.82
N ASN A 410 14.36 -12.48 -35.22
CA ASN A 410 14.67 -11.32 -34.40
C ASN A 410 13.72 -10.20 -34.79
N GLU A 411 13.08 -9.61 -33.78
CA GLU A 411 12.17 -8.50 -33.91
C GLU A 411 12.79 -7.30 -33.17
N LEU A 412 12.93 -6.17 -33.86
CA LEU A 412 13.36 -4.92 -33.24
C LEU A 412 12.22 -3.92 -33.33
N GLU A 413 11.73 -3.51 -32.18
CA GLU A 413 10.67 -2.51 -32.02
C GLU A 413 11.24 -1.20 -31.49
N ILE A 414 10.86 -0.09 -32.12
CA ILE A 414 11.04 1.26 -31.58
C ILE A 414 9.65 1.86 -31.34
N SER A 415 9.41 2.27 -30.10
CA SER A 415 8.16 2.84 -29.62
C SER A 415 8.38 4.28 -29.17
N LEU A 416 7.55 5.19 -29.69
CA LEU A 416 7.54 6.61 -29.36
C LEU A 416 6.23 6.96 -28.65
N MET A 417 6.32 7.82 -27.64
CA MET A 417 5.19 8.33 -26.88
C MET A 417 5.26 9.85 -26.79
N LEU A 418 4.13 10.51 -27.01
CA LEU A 418 3.92 11.93 -26.72
C LEU A 418 2.58 12.08 -26.00
N GLN A 419 2.55 12.77 -24.87
CA GLN A 419 1.32 13.17 -24.20
C GLN A 419 1.35 14.65 -23.84
N TYR A 420 0.22 15.32 -24.01
CA TYR A 420 -0.01 16.67 -23.55
C TYR A 420 -0.94 16.64 -22.35
N LYS A 421 -0.45 17.12 -21.21
CA LYS A 421 -1.15 17.27 -19.93
C LYS A 421 -1.69 18.68 -19.81
N PHE A 422 -2.97 18.84 -19.46
CA PHE A 422 -3.64 20.14 -19.33
C PHE A 422 -4.58 20.21 -18.13
#